data_AF-A0A2V2WJV2-F1
#
_entry.id   AF-A0A2V2WJV2-F1
#
_cell.length_a   1.000
_cell.length_b   1.000
_cell.length_c   1.000
_cell.angle_alpha   90.00
_cell.angle_beta   90.00
_cell.angle_gamma   90.00
#
_symmetry.space_group_name_H-M   'P 1'
#
loop_
_entity.id
_entity.type
_entity.pdbx_description
1 polymer ?
#
loop_
_entity_poly.entity_id
_entity_poly.type
_entity_poly.pdbx_seq_one_letter_code
_entity_poly.pdbx_strand_id
1 'polypeptide(L)'
;MMMMQPDAARRGDRHEVTRSQWEMHNSVITDDAFLSPNMELMEELHKTQPWKKSPRYFQRVKVSVLAALQMMIHAKRGSPNVTCSNGSGVAESSAASMRNEPSRENWFEVMGLMLGHFNEDEMIVTSAFALPVDASEVECSMNDASQLYMLDFLQYHQRGGTQEGCIGWYHSHPGYTCFLSGTDVNTQQLGQTAQDPWLAIVVDPVRTISTGKLDMKAFRTFPENYVAEQQGTSQHTQGKHWEGSTTSAWVPSERIREYGVHAHRYYELPITLVRSKDDEAQLECLWSRYWALTFCSNPLTANRKLMTQQIHQLAEVLESGVASRHQTMVKGDEYLPGHKLGSQHQRTGGGAEDDETPDGVEAFKQRSLHVRYLTSALASEAASGGTLLVVKNSVFRA
;
A
#
# COMPACT_ATOMS: atom_id res chain seq x y z
N MET A 1 41.85 7.81 -50.74
CA MET A 1 41.89 7.80 -49.26
C MET A 1 40.57 8.42 -48.79
N MET A 2 39.54 7.59 -48.63
CA MET A 2 38.24 8.02 -48.11
C MET A 2 38.38 8.29 -46.61
N MET A 3 38.13 9.52 -46.17
CA MET A 3 37.87 9.80 -44.75
C MET A 3 36.37 9.65 -44.52
N MET A 4 35.98 8.63 -43.76
CA MET A 4 34.63 8.50 -43.22
C MET A 4 34.44 9.53 -42.11
N GLN A 5 33.34 10.28 -42.17
CA GLN A 5 32.82 11.05 -41.05
C GLN A 5 32.38 10.09 -39.94
N PRO A 6 32.51 10.45 -38.64
CA PRO A 6 32.02 9.62 -37.56
C PRO A 6 30.50 9.73 -37.47
N ASP A 7 29.81 8.58 -37.56
CA ASP A 7 28.38 8.42 -37.33
C ASP A 7 27.97 8.93 -35.94
N ALA A 8 27.37 10.12 -35.89
CA ALA A 8 26.78 10.72 -34.69
C ALA A 8 25.35 10.24 -34.40
N ALA A 9 24.96 9.07 -34.89
CA ALA A 9 23.58 8.57 -34.84
C ALA A 9 23.50 7.13 -34.33
N ARG A 10 24.00 6.84 -33.12
CA ARG A 10 23.73 5.55 -32.43
C ARG A 10 24.04 5.52 -30.92
N ARG A 11 23.85 6.63 -30.20
CA ARG A 11 23.78 6.67 -28.73
C ARG A 11 22.35 6.97 -28.24
N GLY A 12 21.38 6.16 -28.70
CA GLY A 12 20.12 6.00 -27.96
C GLY A 12 20.44 5.17 -26.73
N ASP A 13 20.31 5.80 -25.56
CA ASP A 13 21.09 5.48 -24.36
C ASP A 13 20.45 4.35 -23.54
N ARG A 14 21.25 3.39 -23.08
CA ARG A 14 20.75 2.18 -22.37
C ARG A 14 20.08 2.49 -21.03
N HIS A 15 20.18 3.73 -20.56
CA HIS A 15 19.55 4.24 -19.32
C HIS A 15 18.03 4.41 -19.44
N GLU A 16 17.51 4.58 -20.66
CA GLU A 16 16.08 4.78 -20.94
C GLU A 16 15.24 3.54 -20.58
N VAL A 17 15.81 2.34 -20.65
CA VAL A 17 15.08 1.06 -20.54
C VAL A 17 14.62 0.77 -19.11
N THR A 18 15.46 1.01 -18.10
CA THR A 18 15.12 0.65 -16.70
C THR A 18 14.15 1.63 -16.06
N ARG A 19 14.26 2.93 -16.40
CA ARG A 19 13.29 3.96 -15.99
C ARG A 19 11.95 3.75 -16.68
N SER A 20 11.95 3.53 -18.00
CA SER A 20 10.73 3.23 -18.76
C SER A 20 10.02 1.98 -18.22
N GLN A 21 10.78 0.97 -17.76
CA GLN A 21 10.20 -0.19 -17.09
C GLN A 21 9.52 0.15 -15.77
N TRP A 22 10.12 0.99 -14.91
CA TRP A 22 9.47 1.41 -13.66
C TRP A 22 8.23 2.28 -13.92
N GLU A 23 8.32 3.24 -14.84
CA GLU A 23 7.19 4.08 -15.25
C GLU A 23 6.05 3.23 -15.82
N MET A 24 6.37 2.23 -16.66
CA MET A 24 5.40 1.27 -17.18
C MET A 24 4.80 0.40 -16.07
N HIS A 25 5.61 -0.10 -15.14
CA HIS A 25 5.17 -0.95 -14.04
C HIS A 25 4.27 -0.21 -13.04
N ASN A 26 4.42 1.12 -12.95
CA ASN A 26 3.61 2.00 -12.10
C ASN A 26 2.57 2.82 -12.88
N SER A 27 2.40 2.56 -14.18
CA SER A 27 1.41 3.23 -15.04
C SER A 27 1.46 4.76 -14.99
N VAL A 28 2.67 5.33 -14.98
CA VAL A 28 2.90 6.77 -14.91
C VAL A 28 2.45 7.44 -16.21
N ILE A 29 1.69 8.54 -16.10
CA ILE A 29 1.28 9.35 -17.25
C ILE A 29 2.04 10.68 -17.28
N THR A 30 2.26 11.21 -18.49
CA THR A 30 2.80 12.55 -18.68
C THR A 30 1.66 13.53 -18.90
N ASP A 31 1.51 14.48 -17.99
CA ASP A 31 0.51 15.54 -18.00
C ASP A 31 1.18 16.76 -17.37
N ASP A 32 1.17 17.93 -18.01
CA ASP A 32 1.70 19.16 -17.40
C ASP A 32 0.58 19.97 -16.72
N ALA A 33 -0.68 19.70 -17.05
CA ALA A 33 -1.82 20.47 -16.57
C ALA A 33 -2.01 20.34 -15.06
N PHE A 34 -1.56 19.24 -14.46
CA PHE A 34 -1.66 19.03 -13.01
C PHE A 34 -0.83 20.04 -12.19
N LEU A 35 0.15 20.74 -12.78
CA LEU A 35 0.93 21.78 -12.10
C LEU A 35 0.25 23.16 -12.09
N SER A 36 -0.82 23.34 -12.88
CA SER A 36 -1.48 24.63 -13.05
C SER A 36 -2.83 24.64 -12.32
N PRO A 37 -2.90 25.13 -11.06
CA PRO A 37 -4.15 25.20 -10.33
C PRO A 37 -5.14 26.19 -10.98
N ASN A 38 -6.41 25.78 -11.11
CA ASN A 38 -7.48 26.68 -11.53
C ASN A 38 -8.04 27.42 -10.30
N MET A 39 -7.50 28.60 -10.01
CA MET A 39 -7.84 29.37 -8.82
C MET A 39 -9.30 29.80 -8.78
N GLU A 40 -9.87 30.22 -9.91
CA GLU A 40 -11.27 30.66 -10.00
C GLU A 40 -12.22 29.51 -9.68
N LEU A 41 -11.98 28.33 -10.28
CA LEU A 41 -12.76 27.13 -10.01
C LEU A 41 -12.62 26.69 -8.55
N MET A 42 -11.41 26.67 -8.00
CA MET A 42 -11.20 26.32 -6.60
C MET A 42 -11.92 27.27 -5.65
N GLU A 43 -11.92 28.57 -5.91
CA GLU A 43 -12.63 29.54 -5.09
C GLU A 43 -14.15 29.31 -5.14
N GLU A 44 -14.70 29.02 -6.32
CA GLU A 44 -16.11 28.66 -6.48
C GLU A 44 -16.46 27.36 -5.73
N LEU A 45 -15.61 26.34 -5.84
CA LEU A 45 -15.81 25.06 -5.17
C LEU A 45 -15.71 25.20 -3.64
N HIS A 46 -14.80 26.03 -3.13
CA HIS A 46 -14.75 26.35 -1.69
C HIS A 46 -16.00 27.09 -1.20
N LYS A 47 -16.63 27.92 -2.03
CA LYS A 47 -17.89 28.61 -1.71
C LYS A 47 -19.08 27.66 -1.71
N THR A 48 -19.14 26.74 -2.68
CA THR A 48 -20.30 25.85 -2.89
C THR A 48 -20.23 24.54 -2.09
N GLN A 49 -19.01 24.10 -1.75
CA GLN A 49 -18.69 22.89 -0.97
C GLN A 49 -19.52 21.65 -1.36
N PRO A 50 -19.53 21.24 -2.65
CA PRO A 50 -20.36 20.14 -3.13
C PRO A 50 -20.09 18.81 -2.42
N TRP A 51 -18.86 18.59 -1.94
CA TRP A 51 -18.46 17.41 -1.16
C TRP A 51 -19.17 17.26 0.19
N LYS A 52 -19.74 18.33 0.75
CA LYS A 52 -20.55 18.22 1.97
C LYS A 52 -21.90 17.53 1.71
N LYS A 53 -22.41 17.62 0.47
CA LYS A 53 -23.69 16.99 0.05
C LYS A 53 -23.50 15.58 -0.48
N SER A 54 -22.37 15.31 -1.14
CA SER A 54 -22.05 14.00 -1.70
C SER A 54 -20.83 13.41 -0.97
N PRO A 55 -21.03 12.40 -0.11
CA PRO A 55 -19.93 11.76 0.64
C PRO A 55 -18.83 11.14 -0.23
N ARG A 56 -19.14 10.84 -1.49
CA ARG A 56 -18.22 10.32 -2.52
C ARG A 56 -17.99 11.31 -3.66
N TYR A 57 -18.03 12.61 -3.37
CA TYR A 57 -17.81 13.65 -4.37
C TYR A 57 -16.44 13.51 -5.04
N PHE A 58 -15.38 13.33 -4.25
CA PHE A 58 -14.05 13.05 -4.78
C PHE A 58 -13.95 11.58 -5.18
N GLN A 59 -13.52 11.33 -6.42
CA GLN A 59 -13.53 9.99 -7.02
C GLN A 59 -12.14 9.50 -7.41
N ARG A 60 -11.16 10.38 -7.52
CA ARG A 60 -9.81 10.05 -8.03
C ARG A 60 -8.76 11.00 -7.47
N VAL A 61 -7.50 10.56 -7.49
CA VAL A 61 -6.36 11.36 -7.06
C VAL A 61 -5.25 11.30 -8.11
N LYS A 62 -4.67 12.45 -8.47
CA LYS A 62 -3.38 12.52 -9.17
C LYS A 62 -2.28 12.79 -8.16
N VAL A 63 -1.20 12.02 -8.23
CA VAL A 63 -0.01 12.21 -7.39
C VAL A 63 1.19 12.39 -8.28
N SER A 64 1.90 13.51 -8.12
CA SER A 64 3.18 13.75 -8.79
C SER A 64 4.18 12.63 -8.46
N VAL A 65 4.92 12.16 -9.46
CA VAL A 65 6.02 11.21 -9.24
C VAL A 65 7.02 11.75 -8.24
N LEU A 66 7.30 13.07 -8.24
CA LEU A 66 8.19 13.69 -7.27
C LEU A 66 7.62 13.62 -5.85
N ALA A 67 6.32 13.90 -5.68
CA ALA A 67 5.64 13.75 -4.39
C ALA A 67 5.67 12.29 -3.90
N ALA A 68 5.41 11.33 -4.79
CA ALA A 68 5.49 9.91 -4.48
C ALA A 68 6.90 9.49 -4.04
N LEU A 69 7.93 9.98 -4.72
CA LEU A 69 9.33 9.75 -4.35
C LEU A 69 9.68 10.39 -3.00
N GLN A 70 9.23 11.62 -2.73
CA GLN A 70 9.44 12.29 -1.44
C GLN A 70 8.82 11.48 -0.29
N MET A 71 7.57 11.04 -0.45
CA MET A 71 6.88 10.20 0.54
C MET A 71 7.61 8.87 0.75
N MET A 72 8.01 8.19 -0.33
CA MET A 72 8.72 6.90 -0.25
C MET A 72 10.11 7.03 0.38
N ILE A 73 10.87 8.06 0.02
CA ILE A 73 12.18 8.35 0.62
C ILE A 73 12.02 8.62 2.11
N HIS A 74 10.99 9.36 2.51
CA HIS A 74 10.70 9.62 3.91
C HIS A 74 10.30 8.33 4.65
N ALA A 75 9.35 7.57 4.11
CA ALA A 75 8.91 6.29 4.67
C ALA A 75 10.08 5.31 4.88
N LYS A 76 11.04 5.29 3.95
CA LYS A 76 12.26 4.49 4.09
C LYS A 76 13.14 4.92 5.26
N ARG A 77 13.13 6.18 5.68
CA ARG A 77 13.90 6.66 6.85
C ARG A 77 13.37 6.10 8.16
N GLY A 78 12.13 5.61 8.19
CA GLY A 78 11.58 4.83 9.30
C GLY A 78 12.21 3.44 9.46
N SER A 79 13.11 3.03 8.55
CA SER A 79 13.79 1.73 8.66
C SER A 79 14.60 1.62 9.96
N PRO A 80 14.67 0.43 10.58
CA PRO A 80 15.50 0.21 11.75
C PRO A 80 16.95 0.63 11.45
N ASN A 81 17.57 1.39 12.36
CA ASN A 81 18.98 1.70 12.26
C ASN A 81 19.78 0.39 12.39
N VAL A 82 20.26 -0.15 11.28
CA VAL A 82 21.38 -1.10 11.29
C VAL A 82 22.61 -0.28 11.71
N THR A 83 22.81 -0.09 13.01
CA THR A 83 24.08 0.40 13.50
C THR A 83 25.14 -0.56 12.98
N CYS A 84 26.08 0.00 12.23
CA CYS A 84 27.24 -0.69 11.72
C CYS A 84 28.03 -1.22 12.93
N SER A 85 27.82 -2.48 13.29
CA SER A 85 28.70 -3.23 14.17
C SER A 85 29.97 -3.57 13.40
N ASN A 86 30.76 -2.55 13.03
CA ASN A 86 32.16 -2.68 12.63
C ASN A 86 32.80 -1.29 12.47
N GLY A 87 33.60 -0.88 13.45
CA GLY A 87 34.40 0.35 13.36
C GLY A 87 35.03 0.82 14.67
N SER A 88 36.04 0.08 15.15
CA SER A 88 37.24 0.60 15.85
C SER A 88 37.09 1.81 16.79
N GLY A 89 36.96 1.54 18.08
CA GLY A 89 37.26 2.49 19.16
C GLY A 89 37.75 1.73 20.38
N VAL A 90 39.04 1.87 20.69
CA VAL A 90 39.66 1.35 21.92
C VAL A 90 39.12 2.13 23.11
N ALA A 91 38.45 1.47 24.06
CA ALA A 91 38.31 1.93 25.44
C ALA A 91 37.84 0.78 26.35
N GLU A 92 38.33 0.79 27.58
CA GLU A 92 38.45 -0.32 28.51
C GLU A 92 37.17 -0.68 29.29
N SER A 93 37.15 -1.96 29.69
CA SER A 93 36.60 -2.55 30.91
C SER A 93 35.31 -1.97 31.53
N SER A 94 34.24 -2.74 31.46
CA SER A 94 33.57 -3.23 32.68
C SER A 94 32.66 -4.42 32.32
N ALA A 95 32.81 -5.51 33.08
CA ALA A 95 32.03 -6.71 32.92
C ALA A 95 30.60 -6.47 33.44
N ALA A 96 29.68 -6.18 32.53
CA ALA A 96 28.24 -6.27 32.79
C ALA A 96 27.63 -7.32 31.86
N SER A 97 26.89 -8.24 32.49
CA SER A 97 26.24 -9.42 31.92
C SER A 97 25.54 -9.14 30.59
N MET A 98 26.14 -9.64 29.49
CA MET A 98 25.57 -9.65 28.15
C MET A 98 24.42 -10.67 28.10
N ARG A 99 23.20 -10.20 28.36
CA ARG A 99 22.02 -10.85 27.77
C ARG A 99 21.99 -10.44 26.30
N ASN A 100 22.23 -11.39 25.40
CA ASN A 100 21.93 -11.25 23.98
C ASN A 100 20.40 -11.17 23.82
N GLU A 101 19.82 -10.00 24.04
CA GLU A 101 18.49 -9.69 23.54
C GLU A 101 18.60 -9.44 22.03
N PRO A 102 17.81 -10.11 21.17
CA PRO A 102 17.81 -9.82 19.75
C PRO A 102 17.41 -8.36 19.56
N SER A 103 18.30 -7.57 18.95
CA SER A 103 18.03 -6.18 18.57
C SER A 103 16.73 -6.15 17.76
N ARG A 104 15.67 -5.56 18.35
CA ARG A 104 14.38 -5.41 17.69
C ARG A 104 14.52 -4.47 16.50
N GLU A 105 14.62 -5.05 15.30
CA GLU A 105 14.61 -4.34 14.02
C GLU A 105 13.19 -3.87 13.71
N ASN A 106 12.75 -2.83 14.42
CA ASN A 106 11.39 -2.32 14.33
C ASN A 106 11.36 -1.08 13.44
N TRP A 107 10.52 -1.13 12.41
CA TRP A 107 10.26 0.01 11.54
C TRP A 107 9.35 0.99 12.29
N PHE A 108 9.65 2.28 12.17
CA PHE A 108 8.81 3.33 12.71
C PHE A 108 7.90 3.89 11.60
N GLU A 109 6.66 4.19 11.97
CA GLU A 109 5.80 4.99 11.13
C GLU A 109 6.34 6.42 11.04
N VAL A 110 6.18 7.05 9.87
CA VAL A 110 6.49 8.46 9.68
C VAL A 110 5.27 9.16 9.11
N MET A 111 5.17 10.47 9.30
CA MET A 111 4.11 11.26 8.67
C MET A 111 4.62 12.59 8.12
N GLY A 112 3.85 13.13 7.20
CA GLY A 112 4.08 14.44 6.65
C GLY A 112 2.83 15.04 6.04
N LEU A 113 3.00 16.21 5.42
CA LEU A 113 1.92 16.91 4.76
C LEU A 113 2.12 16.93 3.25
N MET A 114 1.00 17.06 2.56
CA MET A 114 0.93 17.09 1.12
C MET A 114 0.46 18.47 0.67
N LEU A 115 1.12 18.97 -0.36
CA LEU A 115 0.79 20.21 -1.04
C LEU A 115 0.14 19.90 -2.38
N GLY A 116 -0.76 20.77 -2.80
CA GLY A 116 -1.38 20.70 -4.10
C GLY A 116 -2.70 21.45 -4.15
N HIS A 117 -3.61 20.93 -4.97
CA HIS A 117 -4.88 21.56 -5.29
C HIS A 117 -5.94 20.50 -5.67
N PHE A 118 -7.08 20.94 -6.16
CA PHE A 118 -8.14 20.03 -6.59
C PHE A 118 -8.99 20.68 -7.70
N ASN A 119 -9.49 19.83 -8.60
CA ASN A 119 -10.37 20.22 -9.69
C ASN A 119 -11.60 19.31 -9.66
N GLU A 120 -12.77 19.89 -9.44
CA GLU A 120 -14.03 19.13 -9.37
C GLU A 120 -13.94 17.89 -8.46
N ASP A 121 -14.02 16.67 -9.03
CA ASP A 121 -14.00 15.38 -8.34
C ASP A 121 -12.59 14.78 -8.14
N GLU A 122 -11.53 15.49 -8.56
CA GLU A 122 -10.14 15.04 -8.56
C GLU A 122 -9.29 15.87 -7.59
N MET A 123 -8.59 15.19 -6.67
CA MET A 123 -7.58 15.82 -5.81
C MET A 123 -6.19 15.64 -6.41
N ILE A 124 -5.35 16.66 -6.34
CA ILE A 124 -4.05 16.70 -7.02
C ILE A 124 -2.97 16.99 -5.99
N VAL A 125 -2.03 16.06 -5.84
CA VAL A 125 -0.86 16.18 -4.95
C VAL A 125 0.37 16.45 -5.80
N THR A 126 0.96 17.63 -5.63
CA THR A 126 2.11 18.09 -6.43
C THR A 126 3.44 17.91 -5.70
N SER A 127 3.44 18.05 -4.37
CA SER A 127 4.62 17.88 -3.52
C SER A 127 4.23 17.33 -2.14
N ALA A 128 5.18 16.74 -1.43
CA ALA A 128 5.05 16.33 -0.05
C ALA A 128 6.26 16.75 0.78
N PHE A 129 6.07 16.99 2.08
CA PHE A 129 7.17 17.27 2.99
C PHE A 129 7.00 16.53 4.31
N ALA A 130 8.13 16.12 4.88
CA ALA A 130 8.21 15.36 6.12
C ALA A 130 7.97 16.27 7.33
N LEU A 131 7.31 15.74 8.37
CA LEU A 131 7.21 16.40 9.67
C LEU A 131 8.06 15.68 10.72
N PRO A 132 8.73 16.41 11.64
CA PRO A 132 9.42 15.81 12.77
C PRO A 132 8.40 15.44 13.84
N VAL A 133 7.95 14.19 13.82
CA VAL A 133 6.86 13.70 14.67
C VAL A 133 7.34 12.76 15.77
N ASP A 134 6.52 12.59 16.81
CA ASP A 134 6.71 11.48 17.75
C ASP A 134 6.12 10.22 17.12
N ALA A 135 6.98 9.25 16.85
CA ALA A 135 6.66 8.06 16.09
C ALA A 135 6.89 6.78 16.91
N SER A 136 6.03 5.80 16.67
CA SER A 136 6.15 4.42 17.14
C SER A 136 6.03 3.44 15.95
N GLU A 137 5.96 2.14 16.23
CA GLU A 137 5.74 1.10 15.22
C GLU A 137 4.34 1.11 14.60
N VAL A 138 3.36 1.73 15.27
CA VAL A 138 1.93 1.59 14.95
C VAL A 138 1.17 2.91 14.98
N GLU A 139 1.86 4.01 15.28
CA GLU A 139 1.24 5.33 15.39
C GLU A 139 2.32 6.42 15.30
N CYS A 140 1.95 7.54 14.68
CA CYS A 140 2.70 8.78 14.69
C CYS A 140 1.79 9.96 15.06
N SER A 141 2.32 10.91 15.84
CA SER A 141 1.57 12.08 16.30
C SER A 141 2.39 13.36 16.18
N MET A 142 1.72 14.47 15.83
CA MET A 142 2.36 15.78 15.76
C MET A 142 2.60 16.34 17.17
N ASN A 143 3.80 16.86 17.42
CA ASN A 143 4.16 17.59 18.63
C ASN A 143 4.41 19.08 18.35
N ASP A 144 4.77 19.85 19.37
CA ASP A 144 5.02 21.29 19.24
C ASP A 144 6.09 21.61 18.19
N ALA A 145 7.13 20.77 18.09
CA ALA A 145 8.18 20.93 17.08
C ALA A 145 7.66 20.65 15.66
N SER A 146 6.77 19.65 15.50
CA SER A 146 6.08 19.40 14.23
C SER A 146 5.27 20.61 13.79
N GLN A 147 4.52 21.23 14.71
CA GLN A 147 3.65 22.38 14.43
C GLN A 147 4.46 23.62 14.04
N LEU A 148 5.57 23.89 14.75
CA LEU A 148 6.48 24.99 14.41
C LEU A 148 7.11 24.79 13.03
N TYR A 149 7.63 23.59 12.76
CA TYR A 149 8.22 23.26 11.46
C TYR A 149 7.20 23.37 10.32
N MET A 150 5.98 22.90 10.53
CA MET A 150 4.87 23.03 9.57
C MET A 150 4.63 24.50 9.23
N LEU A 151 4.51 25.38 10.23
CA LEU A 151 4.27 26.80 10.01
C LEU A 151 5.42 27.46 9.23
N ASP A 152 6.67 27.21 9.63
CA ASP A 152 7.85 27.75 8.97
C ASP A 152 7.95 27.28 7.51
N PHE A 153 7.70 26.00 7.26
CA PHE A 153 7.73 25.42 5.92
C PHE A 153 6.65 26.04 5.02
N LEU A 154 5.42 26.16 5.51
CA LEU A 154 4.32 26.74 4.73
C LEU A 154 4.54 28.22 4.42
N GLN A 155 5.07 28.99 5.38
CA GLN A 155 5.44 30.38 5.13
C GLN A 155 6.56 30.50 4.10
N TYR A 156 7.58 29.64 4.17
CA TYR A 156 8.64 29.59 3.17
C TYR A 156 8.09 29.24 1.78
N HIS A 157 7.22 28.24 1.71
CA HIS A 157 6.60 27.80 0.46
C HIS A 157 5.79 28.93 -0.19
N GLN A 158 4.93 29.61 0.58
CA GLN A 158 4.15 30.76 0.10
C GLN A 158 5.00 31.91 -0.44
N ARG A 159 6.16 32.21 0.16
CA ARG A 159 7.09 33.24 -0.34
C ARG A 159 7.70 32.90 -1.69
N GLY A 160 7.74 31.61 -2.06
CA GLY A 160 8.15 31.15 -3.37
C GLY A 160 7.17 31.46 -4.51
N GLY A 161 6.01 32.07 -4.20
CA GLY A 161 5.00 32.46 -5.19
C GLY A 161 4.06 31.33 -5.62
N THR A 162 4.18 30.15 -5.02
CA THR A 162 3.24 29.04 -5.19
C THR A 162 1.85 29.43 -4.71
N GLN A 163 0.84 28.99 -5.45
CA GLN A 163 -0.56 29.18 -5.12
C GLN A 163 -1.17 27.94 -4.44
N GLU A 164 -0.35 26.91 -4.22
CA GLU A 164 -0.78 25.62 -3.67
C GLU A 164 -0.78 25.65 -2.14
N GLY A 165 -1.81 25.03 -1.56
CA GLY A 165 -1.97 24.89 -0.13
C GLY A 165 -1.77 23.44 0.33
N CYS A 166 -1.88 23.21 1.64
CA CYS A 166 -2.02 21.85 2.15
C CYS A 166 -3.32 21.24 1.63
N ILE A 167 -3.21 20.05 1.03
CA ILE A 167 -4.35 19.29 0.49
C ILE A 167 -4.60 18.00 1.27
N GLY A 168 -3.71 17.66 2.20
CA GLY A 168 -3.83 16.46 3.02
C GLY A 168 -2.56 16.12 3.78
N TRP A 169 -2.55 14.90 4.31
CA TRP A 169 -1.44 14.30 5.03
C TRP A 169 -1.12 12.91 4.49
N TYR A 170 0.10 12.45 4.72
CA TYR A 170 0.48 11.08 4.44
C TYR A 170 1.18 10.47 5.64
N HIS A 171 1.11 9.15 5.74
CA HIS A 171 1.91 8.36 6.68
C HIS A 171 2.32 7.02 6.09
N SER A 172 3.18 6.29 6.80
CA SER A 172 3.69 5.00 6.36
C SER A 172 3.17 3.85 7.21
N HIS A 173 2.81 2.73 6.58
CA HIS A 173 2.55 1.45 7.24
C HIS A 173 3.60 0.42 6.78
N PRO A 174 4.72 0.23 7.50
CA PRO A 174 5.80 -0.65 7.05
C PRO A 174 5.44 -2.14 7.17
N GLY A 175 5.07 -2.77 6.04
CA GLY A 175 4.79 -4.21 5.96
C GLY A 175 3.37 -4.63 6.34
N TYR A 176 2.46 -3.68 6.57
CA TYR A 176 1.06 -3.94 6.94
C TYR A 176 0.06 -3.70 5.81
N THR A 177 0.53 -3.38 4.59
CA THR A 177 -0.28 -2.85 3.49
C THR A 177 -0.89 -1.47 3.79
N CYS A 178 -1.50 -0.85 2.78
CA CYS A 178 -2.07 0.48 2.89
C CYS A 178 -3.57 0.41 3.28
N PHE A 179 -3.91 0.87 4.48
CA PHE A 179 -5.29 1.00 4.99
C PHE A 179 -5.32 2.09 6.08
N LEU A 180 -6.51 2.48 6.57
CA LEU A 180 -6.63 3.38 7.73
C LEU A 180 -6.99 2.61 8.99
N SER A 181 -6.16 2.74 10.04
CA SER A 181 -6.43 2.27 11.40
C SER A 181 -7.55 3.08 12.07
N GLY A 182 -7.97 2.66 13.27
CA GLY A 182 -8.96 3.42 14.05
C GLY A 182 -8.48 4.83 14.40
N THR A 183 -7.20 4.98 14.72
CA THR A 183 -6.54 6.27 14.97
C THR A 183 -6.49 7.09 13.69
N ASP A 184 -6.08 6.50 12.56
CA ASP A 184 -5.97 7.22 11.28
C ASP A 184 -7.33 7.74 10.80
N VAL A 185 -8.40 6.96 11.00
CA VAL A 185 -9.75 7.40 10.70
C VAL A 185 -10.12 8.63 11.51
N ASN A 186 -9.82 8.65 12.81
CA ASN A 186 -10.13 9.79 13.67
C ASN A 186 -9.28 11.03 13.28
N THR A 187 -7.99 10.84 12.99
CA THR A 187 -7.09 11.89 12.49
C THR A 187 -7.58 12.47 11.17
N GLN A 188 -7.99 11.62 10.23
CA GLN A 188 -8.52 12.04 8.93
C GLN A 188 -9.87 12.77 9.08
N GLN A 189 -10.75 12.33 9.98
CA GLN A 189 -12.01 13.02 10.26
C GLN A 189 -11.79 14.40 10.90
N LEU A 190 -10.84 14.51 11.84
CA LEU A 190 -10.45 15.79 12.42
C LEU A 190 -9.90 16.73 11.34
N GLY A 191 -8.99 16.23 10.49
CA GLY A 191 -8.46 16.96 9.34
C GLY A 191 -9.55 17.47 8.41
N GLN A 192 -10.42 16.58 7.91
CA GLN A 192 -11.56 16.93 7.05
C GLN A 192 -12.56 17.90 7.69
N THR A 193 -12.61 17.98 9.02
CA THR A 193 -13.47 18.93 9.74
C THR A 193 -12.82 20.30 9.86
N ALA A 194 -11.51 20.33 10.14
CA ALA A 194 -10.76 21.57 10.31
C ALA A 194 -10.44 22.26 8.98
N GLN A 195 -10.09 21.49 7.95
CA GLN A 195 -9.76 21.96 6.60
C GLN A 195 -10.30 20.96 5.58
N ASP A 196 -11.10 21.42 4.61
CA ASP A 196 -11.72 20.54 3.61
C ASP A 196 -11.71 21.28 2.26
N PRO A 197 -11.18 20.70 1.16
CA PRO A 197 -10.81 19.29 0.95
C PRO A 197 -9.56 18.78 1.72
N TRP A 198 -9.61 17.54 2.24
CA TRP A 198 -8.48 16.88 2.92
C TRP A 198 -8.33 15.41 2.52
N LEU A 199 -7.10 15.00 2.19
CA LEU A 199 -6.75 13.65 1.75
C LEU A 199 -5.81 12.94 2.72
N ALA A 200 -6.00 11.63 2.92
CA ALA A 200 -5.00 10.76 3.55
C ALA A 200 -4.33 9.88 2.49
N ILE A 201 -3.00 9.80 2.48
CA ILE A 201 -2.24 8.80 1.70
C ILE A 201 -1.45 7.90 2.65
N VAL A 202 -1.53 6.58 2.43
CA VAL A 202 -0.73 5.59 3.16
C VAL A 202 0.27 4.97 2.19
N VAL A 203 1.53 4.85 2.63
CA VAL A 203 2.63 4.25 1.86
C VAL A 203 3.21 3.05 2.60
N ASP A 204 3.37 1.91 1.94
CA ASP A 204 4.10 0.77 2.50
C ASP A 204 5.51 0.69 1.91
N PRO A 205 6.55 1.15 2.64
CA PRO A 205 7.91 1.14 2.11
C PRO A 205 8.49 -0.27 2.01
N VAL A 206 8.07 -1.21 2.87
CA VAL A 206 8.61 -2.57 2.90
C VAL A 206 8.15 -3.32 1.66
N ARG A 207 6.84 -3.27 1.36
CA ARG A 207 6.26 -3.88 0.16
C ARG A 207 6.72 -3.21 -1.12
N THR A 208 6.88 -1.88 -1.09
CA THR A 208 7.40 -1.15 -2.26
C THR A 208 8.82 -1.61 -2.61
N ILE A 209 9.70 -1.74 -1.60
CA ILE A 209 11.06 -2.23 -1.79
C ILE A 209 11.06 -3.70 -2.23
N SER A 210 10.15 -4.52 -1.70
CA SER A 210 10.15 -5.95 -1.99
C SER A 210 9.67 -6.27 -3.40
N THR A 211 8.57 -5.63 -3.81
CA THR A 211 7.90 -5.90 -5.08
C THR A 211 8.46 -5.09 -6.24
N GLY A 212 9.13 -3.95 -5.95
CA GLY A 212 9.55 -2.98 -6.96
C GLY A 212 8.42 -2.12 -7.53
N LYS A 213 7.18 -2.31 -7.04
CA LYS A 213 6.00 -1.52 -7.38
C LYS A 213 5.64 -0.61 -6.21
N LEU A 214 5.27 0.64 -6.47
CA LEU A 214 4.82 1.55 -5.43
C LEU A 214 3.53 1.02 -4.78
N ASP A 215 3.62 0.68 -3.49
CA ASP A 215 2.47 0.30 -2.66
C ASP A 215 2.01 1.54 -1.89
N MET A 216 1.01 2.21 -2.46
CA MET A 216 0.46 3.47 -1.99
C MET A 216 -1.04 3.49 -2.26
N LYS A 217 -1.84 3.93 -1.27
CA LYS A 217 -3.29 4.11 -1.44
C LYS A 217 -3.75 5.42 -0.83
N ALA A 218 -4.79 6.00 -1.43
CA ALA A 218 -5.37 7.27 -1.01
C ALA A 218 -6.77 7.05 -0.46
N PHE A 219 -7.13 7.78 0.60
CA PHE A 219 -8.36 7.56 1.34
C PHE A 219 -9.02 8.86 1.78
N ARG A 220 -10.34 8.79 1.91
CA ARG A 220 -11.16 9.79 2.60
C ARG A 220 -12.18 9.12 3.50
N THR A 221 -12.48 9.75 4.63
CA THR A 221 -13.47 9.24 5.59
C THR A 221 -14.86 9.75 5.26
N PHE A 222 -15.86 8.90 5.50
CA PHE A 222 -17.25 9.30 5.40
C PHE A 222 -17.65 10.23 6.56
N PRO A 223 -18.60 11.16 6.33
CA PRO A 223 -19.28 11.88 7.40
C PRO A 223 -20.00 10.93 8.37
N GLU A 224 -20.06 11.28 9.65
CA GLU A 224 -20.64 10.41 10.68
C GLU A 224 -22.14 10.13 10.45
N ASN A 225 -22.89 11.14 9.99
CA ASN A 225 -24.30 10.99 9.64
C ASN A 225 -24.52 9.97 8.51
N TYR A 226 -23.65 9.98 7.49
CA TYR A 226 -23.71 9.01 6.41
C TYR A 226 -23.46 7.58 6.90
N VAL A 227 -22.46 7.40 7.78
CA VAL A 227 -22.17 6.08 8.36
C VAL A 227 -23.34 5.58 9.22
N ALA A 228 -23.93 6.46 10.02
CA ALA A 228 -25.07 6.13 10.87
C ALA A 228 -26.32 5.73 10.05
N GLU A 229 -26.62 6.47 8.97
CA GLU A 229 -27.72 6.16 8.06
C GLU A 229 -27.57 4.76 7.43
N GLN A 230 -26.37 4.43 6.94
CA GLN A 230 -26.06 3.13 6.33
C GLN A 230 -26.15 1.96 7.32
N GLN A 231 -25.79 2.19 8.57
CA GLN A 231 -25.93 1.18 9.63
C GLN A 231 -27.40 1.00 10.03
N GLY A 232 -28.18 2.09 10.09
CA GLY A 232 -29.61 2.06 10.41
C GLY A 232 -30.46 1.36 9.34
N THR A 233 -30.18 1.58 8.06
CA THR A 233 -30.85 0.87 6.95
C THR A 233 -30.57 -0.63 6.96
N SER A 234 -29.37 -1.04 7.38
CA SER A 234 -28.96 -2.45 7.43
C SER A 234 -29.65 -3.25 8.53
N GLN A 235 -30.09 -2.62 9.63
CA GLN A 235 -30.81 -3.30 10.72
C GLN A 235 -32.27 -3.61 10.40
N HIS A 236 -32.89 -2.91 9.44
CA HIS A 236 -34.32 -3.12 9.13
C HIS A 236 -34.57 -4.30 8.17
N THR A 237 -33.53 -4.84 7.52
CA THR A 237 -33.66 -5.89 6.49
C THR A 237 -33.25 -7.29 6.96
N GLN A 238 -32.67 -7.45 8.16
CA GLN A 238 -32.31 -8.76 8.69
C GLN A 238 -32.90 -8.98 10.09
N GLY A 239 -33.83 -9.94 10.17
CA GLY A 239 -34.35 -10.44 11.43
C GLY A 239 -33.24 -11.04 12.30
N LYS A 240 -33.31 -10.69 13.59
CA LYS A 240 -32.54 -11.21 14.73
C LYS A 240 -31.72 -12.49 14.45
N HIS A 241 -30.39 -12.38 14.32
CA HIS A 241 -29.47 -13.43 14.76
C HIS A 241 -28.03 -12.93 15.02
N TRP A 242 -27.50 -13.36 16.16
CA TRP A 242 -26.12 -13.37 16.67
C TRP A 242 -25.38 -12.04 16.97
N GLU A 243 -25.35 -11.75 18.27
CA GLU A 243 -24.55 -10.73 18.96
C GLU A 243 -23.09 -11.21 19.04
N GLY A 244 -22.16 -10.53 18.34
CA GLY A 244 -20.73 -10.84 18.45
C GLY A 244 -19.82 -10.44 17.27
N SER A 245 -20.36 -10.01 16.13
CA SER A 245 -19.55 -9.55 14.99
C SER A 245 -19.93 -8.13 14.58
N THR A 246 -19.12 -7.17 14.99
CA THR A 246 -19.22 -5.73 14.63
C THR A 246 -18.82 -5.49 13.17
N THR A 247 -19.30 -6.33 12.24
CA THR A 247 -19.03 -6.20 10.81
C THR A 247 -20.22 -5.50 10.14
N SER A 248 -19.97 -4.31 9.59
CA SER A 248 -21.01 -3.51 8.95
C SER A 248 -21.55 -4.25 7.73
N ALA A 249 -22.83 -4.64 7.74
CA ALA A 249 -23.44 -5.52 6.74
C ALA A 249 -23.42 -4.98 5.29
N TRP A 250 -23.23 -3.67 5.10
CA TRP A 250 -23.16 -3.06 3.77
C TRP A 250 -21.75 -3.08 3.15
N VAL A 251 -20.72 -3.38 3.94
CA VAL A 251 -19.35 -3.53 3.43
C VAL A 251 -19.07 -5.00 3.17
N PRO A 252 -18.67 -5.38 1.93
CA PRO A 252 -18.31 -6.75 1.62
C PRO A 252 -17.24 -7.29 2.57
N SER A 253 -17.35 -8.56 2.97
CA SER A 253 -16.41 -9.22 3.89
C SER A 253 -14.97 -9.19 3.39
N GLU A 254 -14.75 -9.18 2.07
CA GLU A 254 -13.43 -9.04 1.46
C GLU A 254 -12.75 -7.71 1.80
N ARG A 255 -13.50 -6.60 1.76
CA ARG A 255 -13.01 -5.28 2.16
C ARG A 255 -12.66 -5.25 3.64
N ILE A 256 -13.43 -5.91 4.49
CA ILE A 256 -13.15 -5.98 5.94
C ILE A 256 -11.89 -6.82 6.20
N ARG A 257 -11.66 -7.88 5.42
CA ARG A 257 -10.43 -8.67 5.49
C ARG A 257 -9.20 -7.86 5.06
N GLU A 258 -9.34 -6.99 4.06
CA GLU A 258 -8.25 -6.15 3.55
C GLU A 258 -7.98 -4.92 4.43
N TYR A 259 -9.02 -4.24 4.87
CA TYR A 259 -8.97 -2.91 5.51
C TYR A 259 -9.34 -2.91 6.99
N GLY A 260 -9.57 -4.10 7.55
CA GLY A 260 -9.92 -4.30 8.94
C GLY A 260 -11.33 -3.83 9.30
N VAL A 261 -11.59 -3.77 10.61
CA VAL A 261 -12.92 -3.47 11.18
C VAL A 261 -13.44 -2.06 10.84
N HIS A 262 -12.55 -1.14 10.50
CA HIS A 262 -12.89 0.25 10.17
C HIS A 262 -13.15 0.51 8.69
N ALA A 263 -13.09 -0.51 7.82
CA ALA A 263 -13.29 -0.40 6.37
C ALA A 263 -14.59 0.30 5.95
N HIS A 264 -15.60 0.30 6.81
CA HIS A 264 -16.90 0.96 6.59
C HIS A 264 -16.90 2.46 6.86
N ARG A 265 -15.83 3.02 7.44
CA ARG A 265 -15.73 4.45 7.80
C ARG A 265 -15.03 5.29 6.74
N TYR A 266 -14.47 4.67 5.70
CA TYR A 266 -13.73 5.37 4.65
C TYR A 266 -13.88 4.70 3.29
N TYR A 267 -13.42 5.39 2.25
CA TYR A 267 -13.29 4.85 0.91
C TYR A 267 -11.92 5.16 0.34
N GLU A 268 -11.48 4.27 -0.53
CA GLU A 268 -10.27 4.41 -1.33
C GLU A 268 -10.57 5.23 -2.58
N LEU A 269 -9.63 6.11 -2.93
CA LEU A 269 -9.60 6.83 -4.18
C LEU A 269 -8.46 6.26 -5.05
N PRO A 270 -8.73 5.86 -6.31
CA PRO A 270 -7.70 5.41 -7.23
C PRO A 270 -6.67 6.52 -7.48
N ILE A 271 -5.39 6.15 -7.32
CA ILE A 271 -4.24 7.03 -7.58
C ILE A 271 -3.80 6.87 -9.03
N THR A 272 -3.62 8.00 -9.71
CA THR A 272 -2.91 8.10 -10.99
C THR A 272 -1.58 8.82 -10.75
N LEU A 273 -0.46 8.18 -11.09
CA LEU A 273 0.85 8.81 -10.99
C LEU A 273 1.09 9.69 -12.22
N VAL A 274 1.42 10.96 -11.99
CA VAL A 274 1.63 11.95 -13.04
C VAL A 274 3.03 12.53 -12.97
N ARG A 275 3.61 12.85 -14.11
CA ARG A 275 4.85 13.60 -14.21
C ARG A 275 4.72 14.72 -15.23
N SER A 276 5.41 15.82 -14.99
CA SER A 276 5.60 16.86 -15.99
C SER A 276 6.70 16.44 -16.98
N LYS A 277 6.73 17.10 -18.14
CA LYS A 277 7.86 17.03 -19.06
C LYS A 277 9.13 17.60 -18.45
N ASP A 278 9.02 18.58 -17.56
CA ASP A 278 10.19 19.19 -16.91
C ASP A 278 10.78 18.29 -15.80
N ASP A 279 9.97 17.39 -15.24
CA ASP A 279 10.43 16.38 -14.27
C ASP A 279 11.45 15.42 -14.90
N GLU A 280 11.44 15.27 -16.24
CA GLU A 280 12.34 14.40 -17.00
C GLU A 280 13.80 14.66 -16.64
N ALA A 281 14.23 15.92 -16.68
CA ALA A 281 15.61 16.30 -16.38
C ALA A 281 15.98 15.99 -14.92
N GLN A 282 15.05 16.20 -14.00
CA GLN A 282 15.28 15.92 -12.57
C GLN A 282 15.37 14.42 -12.30
N LEU A 283 14.47 13.63 -12.89
CA LEU A 283 14.47 12.17 -12.79
C LEU A 283 15.73 11.56 -13.41
N GLU A 284 16.21 12.08 -14.55
CA GLU A 284 17.49 11.69 -15.15
C GLU A 284 18.69 12.04 -14.25
N CYS A 285 18.71 13.22 -13.63
CA CYS A 285 19.75 13.58 -12.67
C CYS A 285 19.74 12.64 -11.45
N LEU A 286 18.57 12.28 -10.93
CA LEU A 286 18.45 11.32 -9.84
C LEU A 286 18.97 9.94 -10.29
N TRP A 287 18.55 9.47 -11.47
CA TRP A 287 18.98 8.17 -11.97
C TRP A 287 20.50 8.09 -12.17
N SER A 288 21.08 9.09 -12.83
CA SER A 288 22.53 9.13 -13.08
C SER A 288 23.36 9.15 -11.80
N ARG A 289 22.82 9.70 -10.69
CA ARG A 289 23.49 9.70 -9.38
C ARG A 289 23.29 8.42 -8.58
N TYR A 290 22.11 7.80 -8.68
CA TYR A 290 21.69 6.73 -7.77
C TYR A 290 21.63 5.33 -8.38
N TRP A 291 21.86 5.17 -9.69
CA TRP A 291 21.82 3.84 -10.35
C TRP A 291 22.77 2.82 -9.69
N ALA A 292 23.91 3.26 -9.18
CA ALA A 292 24.89 2.38 -8.53
C ALA A 292 24.33 1.76 -7.25
N LEU A 293 23.43 2.45 -6.54
CA LEU A 293 22.79 1.92 -5.33
C LEU A 293 21.94 0.69 -5.63
N THR A 294 21.42 0.56 -6.85
CA THR A 294 20.69 -0.64 -7.32
C THR A 294 21.57 -1.90 -7.25
N PHE A 295 22.90 -1.76 -7.37
CA PHE A 295 23.85 -2.87 -7.20
C PHE A 295 24.32 -3.03 -5.75
N CYS A 296 24.15 -2.02 -4.91
CA CYS A 296 24.50 -2.09 -3.49
C CYS A 296 23.47 -2.87 -2.67
N SER A 297 22.21 -2.94 -3.11
CA SER A 297 21.16 -3.71 -2.44
C SER A 297 21.24 -5.21 -2.78
N ASN A 298 20.90 -6.05 -1.80
CA ASN A 298 20.59 -7.46 -2.03
C ASN A 298 19.11 -7.69 -1.65
N PRO A 299 18.20 -7.71 -2.64
CA PRO A 299 16.77 -7.90 -2.39
C PRO A 299 16.45 -9.17 -1.60
N LEU A 300 17.18 -10.26 -1.81
CA LEU A 300 16.96 -11.53 -1.09
C LEU A 300 17.27 -11.42 0.40
N THR A 301 18.29 -10.64 0.76
CA THR A 301 18.63 -10.41 2.18
C THR A 301 17.68 -9.38 2.79
N ALA A 302 17.42 -8.28 2.08
CA ALA A 302 16.54 -7.22 2.55
C ALA A 302 15.10 -7.70 2.77
N ASN A 303 14.59 -8.58 1.89
CA ASN A 303 13.20 -9.06 1.92
C ASN A 303 13.04 -10.37 2.71
N ARG A 304 14.09 -10.92 3.33
CA ARG A 304 14.07 -12.25 3.96
C ARG A 304 12.90 -12.43 4.93
N LYS A 305 12.65 -11.43 5.78
CA LYS A 305 11.57 -11.46 6.78
C LYS A 305 10.19 -11.49 6.12
N LEU A 306 9.96 -10.63 5.13
CA LEU A 306 8.71 -10.58 4.37
C LEU A 306 8.46 -11.88 3.60
N MET A 307 9.47 -12.39 2.90
CA MET A 307 9.36 -13.68 2.18
C MET A 307 9.01 -14.82 3.14
N THR A 308 9.61 -14.83 4.33
CA THR A 308 9.32 -15.85 5.36
C THR A 308 7.88 -15.72 5.86
N GLN A 309 7.39 -14.50 6.11
CA GLN A 309 5.99 -14.25 6.47
C GLN A 309 5.03 -14.69 5.37
N GLN A 310 5.30 -14.37 4.11
CA GLN A 310 4.50 -14.80 2.97
C GLN A 310 4.48 -16.32 2.81
N ILE A 311 5.60 -17.01 3.08
CA ILE A 311 5.66 -18.48 3.10
C ILE A 311 4.79 -19.04 4.23
N HIS A 312 4.82 -18.46 5.42
CA HIS A 312 3.95 -18.88 6.53
C HIS A 312 2.47 -18.67 6.20
N GLN A 313 2.09 -17.52 5.64
CA GLN A 313 0.73 -17.24 5.19
C GLN A 313 0.29 -18.23 4.11
N LEU A 314 1.16 -18.52 3.15
CA LEU A 314 0.88 -19.51 2.10
C LEU A 314 0.65 -20.90 2.71
N ALA A 315 1.49 -21.32 3.66
CA ALA A 315 1.32 -22.59 4.36
C ALA A 315 -0.02 -22.66 5.10
N GLU A 316 -0.40 -21.62 5.83
CA GLU A 316 -1.67 -21.54 6.57
C GLU A 316 -2.90 -21.61 5.64
N VAL A 317 -2.86 -20.92 4.51
CA VAL A 317 -3.93 -20.97 3.50
C VAL A 317 -4.03 -22.35 2.85
N LEU A 318 -2.91 -23.03 2.62
CA LEU A 318 -2.89 -24.39 2.09
C LEU A 318 -3.40 -25.41 3.13
N GLU A 319 -2.97 -25.31 4.39
CA GLU A 319 -3.40 -26.19 5.49
C GLU A 319 -4.90 -26.07 5.78
N SER A 320 -5.42 -24.83 5.84
CA SER A 320 -6.85 -24.59 6.01
C SER A 320 -7.70 -25.13 4.84
N GLY A 321 -7.16 -25.10 3.62
CA GLY A 321 -7.75 -25.74 2.44
C GLY A 321 -7.79 -27.27 2.53
N VAL A 322 -6.72 -27.90 3.04
CA VAL A 322 -6.65 -29.36 3.25
C VAL A 322 -7.61 -29.81 4.35
N ALA A 323 -7.69 -29.08 5.46
CA ALA A 323 -8.61 -29.36 6.56
C ALA A 323 -10.09 -29.29 6.13
N SER A 324 -10.45 -28.31 5.30
CA SER A 324 -11.81 -28.17 4.75
C SER A 324 -12.19 -29.34 3.84
N ARG A 325 -11.22 -29.90 3.10
CA ARG A 325 -11.42 -31.04 2.19
C ARG A 325 -11.53 -32.39 2.94
N HIS A 326 -10.85 -32.52 4.09
CA HIS A 326 -10.97 -33.69 4.94
C HIS A 326 -12.33 -33.76 5.67
N GLN A 327 -12.88 -32.63 6.12
CA GLN A 327 -14.21 -32.62 6.76
C GLN A 327 -15.35 -33.00 5.80
N THR A 328 -15.22 -32.67 4.51
CA THR A 328 -16.20 -33.08 3.47
C THR A 328 -16.12 -34.57 3.15
N MET A 329 -14.93 -35.18 3.22
CA MET A 329 -14.77 -36.63 2.99
C MET A 329 -15.14 -37.49 4.21
N VAL A 330 -14.93 -37.03 5.44
CA VAL A 330 -15.18 -37.84 6.66
C VAL A 330 -16.67 -37.95 7.00
N LYS A 331 -17.53 -37.03 6.55
CA LYS A 331 -18.99 -37.12 6.74
C LYS A 331 -19.70 -38.17 5.87
N GLY A 332 -18.98 -38.87 4.99
CA GLY A 332 -19.55 -39.85 4.06
C GLY A 332 -19.59 -41.30 4.54
N ASP A 333 -18.93 -41.67 5.65
CA ASP A 333 -18.59 -43.08 5.92
C ASP A 333 -18.74 -43.52 7.40
N GLU A 334 -19.83 -43.13 8.07
CA GLU A 334 -20.24 -43.75 9.35
C GLU A 334 -21.57 -44.50 9.21
N TYR A 335 -21.51 -45.80 8.90
CA TYR A 335 -22.57 -46.76 9.27
C TYR A 335 -21.96 -48.07 9.80
N LEU A 336 -22.32 -48.40 11.05
CA LEU A 336 -21.99 -49.62 11.78
C LEU A 336 -22.67 -50.88 11.18
N PRO A 337 -22.12 -52.09 11.39
CA PRO A 337 -22.57 -53.32 10.73
C PRO A 337 -23.69 -54.05 11.50
N GLY A 338 -24.75 -54.48 10.80
CA GLY A 338 -25.82 -55.31 11.39
C GLY A 338 -26.81 -55.92 10.38
N HIS A 339 -26.61 -57.21 10.07
CA HIS A 339 -27.57 -58.27 9.73
C HIS A 339 -28.71 -58.10 8.67
N LYS A 340 -28.46 -58.73 7.50
CA LYS A 340 -29.27 -59.68 6.68
C LYS A 340 -30.73 -59.40 6.22
N LEU A 341 -30.85 -59.48 4.89
CA LEU A 341 -31.86 -60.11 3.99
C LEU A 341 -33.31 -59.58 3.91
N GLY A 342 -33.70 -59.15 2.70
CA GLY A 342 -35.07 -59.36 2.19
C GLY A 342 -35.61 -58.35 1.17
N SER A 343 -35.57 -58.72 -0.12
CA SER A 343 -36.57 -58.46 -1.19
C SER A 343 -36.83 -57.05 -1.77
N GLN A 344 -36.60 -56.99 -3.09
CA GLN A 344 -37.18 -56.16 -4.18
C GLN A 344 -38.19 -55.02 -3.87
N HIS A 345 -37.86 -53.80 -4.33
CA HIS A 345 -38.69 -53.06 -5.31
C HIS A 345 -37.96 -51.90 -6.00
N GLN A 346 -37.87 -52.03 -7.33
CA GLN A 346 -37.91 -51.04 -8.42
C GLN A 346 -38.05 -49.53 -8.09
N ARG A 347 -37.12 -48.68 -8.60
CA ARG A 347 -37.42 -47.54 -9.51
C ARG A 347 -36.17 -46.71 -9.89
N THR A 348 -36.03 -46.52 -11.20
CA THR A 348 -35.61 -45.31 -11.95
C THR A 348 -34.35 -44.54 -11.57
N GLY A 349 -33.45 -44.42 -12.55
CA GLY A 349 -32.30 -43.52 -12.50
C GLY A 349 -32.64 -42.03 -12.54
N GLY A 350 -31.71 -41.25 -12.02
CA GLY A 350 -31.60 -39.80 -12.10
C GLY A 350 -30.21 -39.44 -11.57
N GLY A 351 -29.43 -38.71 -12.35
CA GLY A 351 -28.04 -38.36 -12.06
C GLY A 351 -27.89 -37.59 -10.75
N ALA A 352 -26.83 -37.88 -10.01
CA ALA A 352 -26.36 -37.02 -8.94
C ALA A 352 -25.69 -35.79 -9.59
N GLU A 353 -26.42 -34.69 -9.66
CA GLU A 353 -25.81 -33.36 -9.74
C GLU A 353 -25.30 -33.03 -8.33
N ASP A 354 -24.00 -32.77 -8.22
CA ASP A 354 -23.34 -32.31 -7.00
C ASP A 354 -23.94 -30.97 -6.57
N ASP A 355 -24.71 -30.97 -5.49
CA ASP A 355 -25.24 -29.77 -4.84
C ASP A 355 -24.13 -29.11 -4.02
N GLU A 356 -23.16 -28.46 -4.69
CA GLU A 356 -22.18 -27.59 -4.04
C GLU A 356 -22.83 -26.22 -3.76
N THR A 357 -22.86 -25.82 -2.49
CA THR A 357 -23.41 -24.51 -2.10
C THR A 357 -22.60 -23.36 -2.74
N PRO A 358 -23.26 -22.29 -3.25
CA PRO A 358 -22.57 -21.17 -3.91
C PRO A 358 -21.46 -20.52 -3.06
N ASP A 359 -21.65 -20.49 -1.74
CA ASP A 359 -20.70 -19.94 -0.78
C ASP A 359 -19.40 -20.77 -0.67
N GLY A 360 -19.49 -22.09 -0.84
CA GLY A 360 -18.32 -22.98 -0.81
C GLY A 360 -17.41 -22.81 -2.02
N VAL A 361 -18.03 -22.66 -3.19
CA VAL A 361 -17.33 -22.43 -4.48
C VAL A 361 -16.64 -21.07 -4.48
N GLU A 362 -17.30 -20.02 -3.97
CA GLU A 362 -16.73 -18.68 -3.91
C GLU A 362 -15.57 -18.60 -2.91
N ALA A 363 -15.71 -19.19 -1.72
CA ALA A 363 -14.63 -19.28 -0.75
C ALA A 363 -13.42 -20.07 -1.28
N PHE A 364 -13.67 -21.14 -2.05
CA PHE A 364 -12.60 -21.89 -2.72
C PHE A 364 -11.90 -21.07 -3.80
N LYS A 365 -12.65 -20.36 -4.66
CA LYS A 365 -12.08 -19.47 -5.67
C LYS A 365 -11.20 -18.39 -5.04
N GLN A 366 -11.68 -17.74 -3.98
CA GLN A 366 -10.89 -16.72 -3.28
C GLN A 366 -9.60 -17.28 -2.68
N ARG A 367 -9.66 -18.44 -2.01
CA ARG A 367 -8.45 -19.11 -1.49
C ARG A 367 -7.48 -19.47 -2.62
N SER A 368 -7.98 -20.00 -3.73
CA SER A 368 -7.17 -20.34 -4.89
C SER A 368 -6.48 -19.09 -5.48
N LEU A 369 -7.20 -17.98 -5.61
CA LEU A 369 -6.64 -16.70 -6.05
C LEU A 369 -5.56 -16.19 -5.10
N HIS A 370 -5.80 -16.30 -3.78
CA HIS A 370 -4.84 -15.87 -2.76
C HIS A 370 -3.55 -16.70 -2.81
N VAL A 371 -3.66 -18.03 -2.91
CA VAL A 371 -2.51 -18.93 -3.09
C VAL A 371 -1.72 -18.58 -4.35
N ARG A 372 -2.41 -18.35 -5.48
CA ARG A 372 -1.77 -17.96 -6.74
C ARG A 372 -1.05 -16.63 -6.61
N TYR A 373 -1.66 -15.65 -5.95
CA TYR A 373 -1.05 -14.35 -5.70
C TYR A 373 0.22 -14.48 -4.86
N LEU A 374 0.15 -15.12 -3.69
CA LEU A 374 1.31 -15.31 -2.80
C LEU A 374 2.43 -16.08 -3.50
N THR A 375 2.11 -17.15 -4.22
CA THR A 375 3.10 -17.95 -4.96
C THR A 375 3.76 -17.14 -6.07
N SER A 376 2.97 -16.38 -6.82
CA SER A 376 3.50 -15.54 -7.90
C SER A 376 4.37 -14.39 -7.37
N ALA A 377 3.97 -13.78 -6.24
CA ALA A 377 4.74 -12.74 -5.59
C ALA A 377 6.09 -13.28 -5.11
N LEU A 378 6.09 -14.38 -4.35
CA LEU A 378 7.31 -15.05 -3.87
C LEU A 378 8.24 -15.45 -5.02
N ALA A 379 7.70 -16.03 -6.09
CA ALA A 379 8.47 -16.43 -7.26
C ALA A 379 9.11 -15.23 -7.98
N SER A 380 8.36 -14.14 -8.16
CA SER A 380 8.85 -12.91 -8.79
C SER A 380 9.96 -12.26 -7.96
N GLU A 381 9.79 -12.17 -6.64
CA GLU A 381 10.78 -11.61 -5.72
C GLU A 381 12.07 -12.44 -5.71
N ALA A 382 11.94 -13.78 -5.63
CA ALA A 382 13.07 -14.69 -5.66
C ALA A 382 13.83 -14.63 -7.00
N ALA A 383 13.10 -14.59 -8.12
CA ALA A 383 13.69 -14.51 -9.45
C ALA A 383 14.44 -13.18 -9.67
N SER A 384 13.83 -12.06 -9.28
CA SER A 384 14.42 -10.72 -9.42
C SER A 384 15.67 -10.57 -8.55
N GLY A 385 15.59 -10.97 -7.28
CA GLY A 385 16.72 -10.94 -6.36
C GLY A 385 17.87 -11.88 -6.77
N GLY A 386 17.53 -13.10 -7.21
CA GLY A 386 18.51 -14.06 -7.72
C GLY A 386 19.21 -13.58 -8.99
N THR A 387 18.45 -13.04 -9.95
CA THR A 387 18.98 -12.48 -11.19
C THR A 387 19.94 -11.33 -10.91
N LEU A 388 19.57 -10.40 -10.03
CA LEU A 388 20.44 -9.29 -9.66
C LEU A 388 21.76 -9.78 -9.02
N LEU A 389 21.70 -10.81 -8.17
CA LEU A 389 22.88 -11.39 -7.53
C LEU A 389 23.81 -12.07 -8.56
N VAL A 390 23.24 -12.80 -9.53
CA VAL A 390 23.99 -13.40 -10.64
C VAL A 390 24.67 -12.32 -11.47
N VAL A 391 23.92 -11.30 -11.92
CA VAL A 391 24.47 -10.18 -12.70
C VAL A 391 25.58 -9.47 -11.93
N LYS A 392 25.37 -9.18 -10.64
CA LYS A 392 26.38 -8.54 -9.78
C LYS A 392 27.66 -9.36 -9.69
N ASN A 393 27.53 -10.67 -9.50
CA ASN A 393 28.70 -11.56 -9.47
C ASN A 393 29.40 -11.61 -10.84
N SER A 394 28.66 -11.70 -11.94
CA SER A 394 29.25 -11.76 -13.28
C SER A 394 29.96 -10.46 -13.69
N VAL A 395 29.46 -9.29 -13.27
CA VAL A 395 30.02 -7.99 -13.64
C VAL A 395 31.20 -7.60 -12.77
N PHE A 396 31.14 -7.85 -11.46
CA PHE A 396 32.11 -7.32 -10.49
C PHE A 396 33.08 -8.36 -9.89
N ARG A 397 32.86 -9.67 -10.13
CA ARG A 397 33.79 -10.73 -9.68
C ARG A 397 34.50 -11.47 -10.84
N ALA A 398 34.40 -10.96 -12.06
CA ALA A 398 35.12 -11.50 -13.22
C ALA A 398 36.62 -11.17 -13.17
#